data_AF-A0A4R5XAJ5-F1
#
_entry.id   AF-A0A4R5XAJ5-F1
#
_cell.length_a   1.000
_cell.length_b   1.000
_cell.length_c   1.000
_cell.angle_alpha   90.00
_cell.angle_beta   90.00
_cell.angle_gamma   90.00
#
_symmetry.space_group_name_H-M   'P 1'
#
loop_
_entity.id
_entity.type
_entity.pdbx_description
1 polymer ?
#
loop_
_entity_poly.entity_id
_entity_poly.type
_entity_poly.pdbx_seq_one_letter_code
_entity_poly.pdbx_strand_id
1 'polypeptide(L)'
;MMTAFADAVEAILGPVLAVRGFILDQVDDEPDSGGRDLHVIHYRSPDCKIQVYQSSREGETNAMIAPSDAPNQLGLNAPGWQFLTTFTEQPAGPIAEVIEKARLEYHAYGEPLLWVRDRIVKYFDAAHVGIAATPGKD
;
A
#
# COMPACT_ATOMS: atom_id res chain seq x y z
N MET A 1 7.78 -8.57 -19.24
CA MET A 1 8.25 -7.18 -19.36
C MET A 1 7.53 -6.43 -18.25
N MET A 2 8.24 -5.72 -17.38
CA MET A 2 7.59 -4.95 -16.31
C MET A 2 6.84 -3.77 -16.92
N THR A 3 5.69 -3.41 -16.33
CA THR A 3 4.97 -2.20 -16.71
C THR A 3 5.72 -0.96 -16.26
N ALA A 4 5.43 0.20 -16.88
CA ALA A 4 6.03 1.47 -16.46
C ALA A 4 5.76 1.76 -14.97
N PHE A 5 4.62 1.31 -14.44
CA PHE A 5 4.30 1.40 -13.03
C PHE A 5 5.20 0.50 -12.17
N ALA A 6 5.38 -0.77 -12.56
CA ALA A 6 6.27 -1.69 -11.86
C ALA A 6 7.72 -1.21 -11.83
N ASP A 7 8.23 -0.68 -12.94
CA ASP A 7 9.58 -0.10 -13.00
C ASP A 7 9.72 1.12 -12.06
N ALA A 8 8.71 2.00 -12.03
CA ALA A 8 8.71 3.17 -11.15
C ALA A 8 8.62 2.79 -9.67
N VAL A 9 7.80 1.79 -9.33
CA VAL A 9 7.68 1.25 -7.96
C VAL A 9 9.00 0.63 -7.52
N GLU A 10 9.65 -0.17 -8.35
CA GLU A 10 10.93 -0.76 -7.99
C GLU A 10 12.02 0.32 -7.80
N ALA A 11 12.04 1.34 -8.66
CA ALA A 11 13.00 2.45 -8.54
C ALA A 11 12.80 3.31 -7.28
N ILE A 12 11.56 3.57 -6.88
CA ILE A 12 11.24 4.50 -5.78
C ILE A 12 11.09 3.79 -4.44
N LEU A 13 10.42 2.63 -4.43
CA LEU A 13 10.05 1.89 -3.22
C LEU A 13 10.97 0.70 -2.96
N GLY A 14 11.54 0.08 -4.00
CA GLY A 14 12.44 -1.08 -3.88
C GLY A 14 13.53 -0.90 -2.82
N PRO A 15 14.31 0.21 -2.83
CA PRO A 15 15.33 0.44 -1.80
C PRO A 15 14.77 0.53 -0.37
N VAL A 16 13.61 1.16 -0.19
CA VAL A 16 12.96 1.35 1.13
C VAL A 16 12.44 0.03 1.68
N LEU A 17 11.90 -0.81 0.80
CA LEU A 17 11.35 -2.13 1.11
C LEU A 17 12.48 -3.15 1.35
N ALA A 18 13.55 -3.12 0.55
CA ALA A 18 14.69 -4.01 0.69
C ALA A 18 15.41 -3.84 2.05
N VAL A 19 15.55 -2.61 2.55
CA VAL A 19 16.10 -2.34 3.89
C VAL A 19 15.28 -3.00 5.01
N ARG A 20 13.99 -3.27 4.76
CA ARG A 20 13.06 -3.94 5.68
C ARG A 20 12.91 -5.44 5.41
N GLY A 21 13.74 -6.01 4.54
CA GLY A 21 13.72 -7.45 4.24
C GLY A 21 12.59 -7.89 3.32
N PHE A 22 11.93 -6.95 2.63
CA PHE A 22 10.96 -7.29 1.59
C PHE A 22 11.65 -7.65 0.29
N ILE A 23 11.05 -8.61 -0.42
CA ILE A 23 11.37 -8.97 -1.80
C ILE A 23 10.10 -8.89 -2.65
N LEU A 24 10.26 -8.67 -3.95
CA LEU A 24 9.14 -8.73 -4.89
C LEU A 24 8.52 -10.14 -4.90
N ASP A 25 7.22 -10.23 -4.66
CA ASP A 25 6.44 -11.48 -4.61
C ASP A 25 5.66 -11.68 -5.92
N GLN A 26 4.93 -10.65 -6.37
CA GLN A 26 4.09 -10.73 -7.57
C GLN A 26 3.81 -9.34 -8.15
N VAL A 27 3.70 -9.27 -9.48
CA VAL A 27 3.12 -8.14 -10.21
C VAL A 27 1.83 -8.60 -10.87
N ASP A 28 0.75 -7.86 -10.68
CA ASP A 28 -0.55 -8.05 -11.28
C ASP A 28 -0.94 -6.77 -12.02
N ASP A 29 -0.97 -6.85 -13.35
CA ASP A 29 -1.31 -5.75 -14.25
C ASP A 29 -2.63 -6.05 -15.00
N GLU A 30 -3.45 -6.98 -14.48
CA GLU A 30 -4.75 -7.25 -15.08
C GLU A 30 -5.72 -6.09 -14.79
N PRO A 31 -6.46 -5.60 -15.81
CA PRO A 31 -7.51 -4.61 -15.60
C PRO A 31 -8.54 -5.10 -14.58
N ASP A 32 -9.18 -4.15 -13.90
CA ASP A 32 -10.29 -4.50 -13.00
C ASP A 32 -11.46 -5.13 -13.77
N SER A 33 -12.46 -5.65 -13.05
CA SER A 33 -13.65 -6.28 -13.67
C SER A 33 -14.46 -5.34 -14.58
N GLY A 34 -14.22 -4.02 -14.52
CA GLY A 34 -14.79 -3.01 -15.40
C GLY A 34 -13.91 -2.65 -16.59
N GLY A 35 -12.76 -3.33 -16.78
CA GLY A 35 -11.80 -3.07 -17.83
C GLY A 35 -10.93 -1.82 -17.60
N ARG A 36 -10.88 -1.29 -16.37
CA ARG A 36 -10.09 -0.11 -16.04
C ARG A 36 -8.69 -0.52 -15.60
N ASP A 37 -7.72 0.34 -15.89
CA ASP A 37 -6.32 0.12 -15.51
C ASP A 37 -6.20 -0.03 -13.99
N LEU A 38 -5.64 -1.17 -13.61
CA LEU A 38 -5.31 -1.57 -12.26
C LEU A 38 -3.92 -2.20 -12.32
N HIS A 39 -3.04 -1.69 -11.47
CA HIS A 39 -1.70 -2.24 -11.29
C HIS A 39 -1.51 -2.53 -9.80
N VAL A 40 -1.09 -3.74 -9.45
CA VAL A 40 -0.86 -4.17 -8.07
C VAL A 40 0.47 -4.91 -7.98
N ILE A 41 1.33 -4.46 -7.09
CA ILE A 41 2.65 -5.04 -6.87
C ILE A 41 2.70 -5.50 -5.42
N HIS A 42 2.98 -6.77 -5.23
CA HIS A 42 3.08 -7.41 -3.94
C HIS A 42 4.54 -7.63 -3.58
N TYR A 43 4.89 -7.23 -2.38
CA TYR A 43 6.16 -7.48 -1.72
C TYR A 43 5.94 -8.35 -0.49
N ARG A 44 6.86 -9.27 -0.22
CA ARG A 44 6.80 -10.19 0.92
C ARG A 44 8.05 -10.09 1.78
N SER A 45 7.88 -10.02 3.09
CA SER A 45 8.90 -10.31 4.10
C SER A 45 8.57 -11.64 4.79
N PRO A 46 9.41 -12.16 5.71
CA PRO A 46 9.10 -13.38 6.45
C PRO A 46 7.81 -13.33 7.29
N ASP A 47 7.39 -12.14 7.72
CA ASP A 47 6.34 -11.93 8.72
C ASP A 47 5.16 -11.08 8.25
N CYS A 48 5.25 -10.41 7.10
CA CYS A 48 4.14 -9.66 6.52
C CYS A 48 4.27 -9.48 5.00
N LYS A 49 3.26 -8.84 4.40
CA LYS A 49 3.24 -8.41 3.01
C LYS A 49 2.91 -6.93 2.90
N ILE A 50 3.43 -6.31 1.86
CA ILE A 50 3.01 -4.97 1.40
C ILE A 50 2.48 -5.11 -0.02
N GLN A 51 1.36 -4.48 -0.31
CA GLN A 51 0.94 -4.21 -1.67
C GLN A 51 1.08 -2.72 -1.97
N VAL A 52 1.45 -2.41 -3.20
CA VAL A 52 1.42 -1.07 -3.77
C VAL A 52 0.53 -1.14 -5.00
N TYR A 53 -0.47 -0.29 -5.09
CA TYR A 53 -1.39 -0.30 -6.23
C TYR A 53 -1.61 1.08 -6.82
N GLN A 54 -1.95 1.09 -8.10
CA GLN A 54 -2.55 2.22 -8.79
C GLN A 54 -3.90 1.78 -9.36
N SER A 55 -4.96 2.49 -8.99
CA SER A 55 -6.32 2.16 -9.41
C SER A 55 -6.97 3.38 -10.04
N SER A 56 -7.34 3.26 -11.33
CA SER A 56 -8.11 4.29 -12.02
C SER A 56 -9.50 4.49 -11.41
N ARG A 57 -10.09 3.45 -10.83
CA ARG A 57 -11.40 3.49 -10.16
C ARG A 57 -11.37 4.37 -8.91
N GLU A 58 -10.32 4.22 -8.11
CA GLU A 58 -10.16 4.97 -6.87
C GLU A 58 -9.44 6.30 -7.08
N GLY A 59 -8.83 6.52 -8.26
CA GLY A 59 -8.08 7.73 -8.58
C GLY A 59 -6.84 7.91 -7.71
N GLU A 60 -6.29 6.83 -7.15
CA GLU A 60 -5.18 6.89 -6.20
C GLU A 60 -4.09 5.87 -6.49
N THR A 61 -2.88 6.22 -6.06
CA THR A 61 -1.75 5.30 -5.86
C THR A 61 -1.49 5.19 -4.37
N ASN A 62 -1.53 3.97 -3.81
CA ASN A 62 -1.49 3.77 -2.36
C ASN A 62 -0.84 2.42 -1.98
N ALA A 63 -0.64 2.20 -0.68
CA ALA A 63 -0.07 0.97 -0.14
C ALA A 63 -0.86 0.43 1.07
N MET A 64 -0.90 -0.89 1.16
CA MET A 64 -1.52 -1.63 2.26
C MET A 64 -0.57 -2.71 2.78
N ILE A 65 -0.78 -3.13 4.03
CA ILE A 65 -0.02 -4.18 4.72
C ILE A 65 -0.96 -5.34 5.08
N ALA A 66 -0.43 -6.56 5.08
CA ALA A 66 -1.17 -7.75 5.50
C ALA A 66 -0.25 -8.79 6.17
N PRO A 67 -0.80 -9.80 6.86
CA PRO A 67 -0.06 -10.98 7.28
C PRO A 67 0.64 -11.70 6.12
N SER A 68 1.70 -12.47 6.41
CA SER A 68 2.51 -13.14 5.38
C SER A 68 1.79 -14.26 4.60
N ASP A 69 0.69 -14.77 5.13
CA ASP A 69 -0.19 -15.78 4.53
C ASP A 69 -1.36 -15.18 3.74
N ALA A 70 -1.58 -13.87 3.80
CA ALA A 70 -2.65 -13.21 3.06
C ALA A 70 -2.51 -13.45 1.54
N PRO A 71 -3.61 -13.69 0.81
CA PRO A 71 -3.55 -13.92 -0.62
C PRO A 71 -3.13 -12.65 -1.38
N ASN A 72 -2.43 -12.82 -2.49
CA ASN A 72 -2.08 -11.72 -3.40
C ASN A 72 -3.31 -11.35 -4.24
N GLN A 73 -4.16 -10.53 -3.65
CA GLN A 73 -5.37 -9.97 -4.22
C GLN A 73 -5.41 -8.50 -3.87
N LEU A 74 -6.08 -7.68 -4.70
CA LEU A 74 -6.27 -6.27 -4.39
C LEU A 74 -6.90 -6.09 -2.99
N GLY A 75 -6.11 -5.54 -2.07
CA GLY A 75 -6.48 -5.38 -0.66
C GLY A 75 -7.75 -4.58 -0.39
N LEU A 76 -8.21 -3.75 -1.32
CA LEU A 76 -9.51 -3.07 -1.22
C LEU A 76 -10.69 -4.06 -1.17
N ASN A 77 -10.50 -5.27 -1.69
CA ASN A 77 -11.52 -6.31 -1.79
C ASN A 77 -11.15 -7.60 -1.05
N ALA A 78 -9.96 -7.65 -0.41
CA ALA A 78 -9.41 -8.89 0.14
C ALA A 78 -9.25 -8.80 1.67
N PRO A 79 -9.60 -9.89 2.39
CA PRO A 79 -9.42 -9.94 3.85
C PRO A 79 -7.94 -9.88 4.22
N GLY A 80 -7.64 -9.34 5.40
CA GLY A 80 -6.28 -9.27 5.94
C GLY A 80 -5.48 -8.04 5.52
N TRP A 81 -5.81 -7.41 4.40
CA TRP A 81 -5.18 -6.16 3.96
C TRP A 81 -5.70 -4.95 4.73
N GLN A 82 -4.77 -4.13 5.23
CA GLN A 82 -5.05 -2.92 6.00
C GLN A 82 -4.24 -1.75 5.46
N PHE A 83 -4.80 -0.54 5.51
CA PHE A 83 -4.01 0.66 5.23
C PHE A 83 -2.91 0.81 6.28
N LEU A 84 -1.76 1.36 5.88
CA LEU A 84 -0.63 1.60 6.79
C LEU A 84 -1.00 2.50 7.99
N THR A 85 -2.03 3.33 7.85
CA THR A 85 -2.54 4.22 8.90
C THR A 85 -3.59 3.60 9.81
N THR A 86 -4.02 2.36 9.57
CA THR A 86 -5.04 1.69 10.41
C THR A 86 -4.62 1.62 11.87
N PHE A 87 -3.32 1.45 12.13
CA PHE A 87 -2.76 1.22 13.47
C PHE A 87 -2.10 2.47 14.07
N THR A 88 -2.37 3.64 13.49
CA THR A 88 -1.84 4.92 13.97
C THR A 88 -2.92 5.70 14.71
N GLU A 89 -2.52 6.61 15.60
CA GLU A 89 -3.47 7.53 16.23
C GLU A 89 -4.28 8.27 15.17
N GLN A 90 -5.61 8.30 15.35
CA GLN A 90 -6.46 9.03 14.44
C GLN A 90 -6.16 10.53 14.55
N PRO A 91 -6.04 11.24 13.41
CA PRO A 91 -5.90 12.69 13.44
C PRO A 91 -7.08 13.31 14.20
N ALA A 92 -6.79 14.20 15.14
CA ALA A 92 -7.82 14.90 15.89
C ALA A 92 -8.61 15.86 14.97
N GLY A 93 -9.92 15.95 15.18
CA GLY A 93 -10.80 16.90 14.50
C GLY A 93 -11.96 16.25 13.73
N PRO A 94 -12.79 17.07 13.06
CA PRO A 94 -13.87 16.58 12.20
C PRO A 94 -13.34 15.74 11.05
N ILE A 95 -13.99 14.60 10.78
CA ILE A 95 -13.59 13.65 9.71
C ILE A 95 -13.43 14.34 8.35
N ALA A 96 -14.32 15.28 8.02
CA ALA A 96 -14.25 16.03 6.76
C ALA A 96 -12.95 16.84 6.63
N GLU A 97 -12.49 17.47 7.71
CA GLU A 97 -11.24 18.24 7.71
C GLU A 97 -10.02 17.33 7.60
N VAL A 98 -10.07 16.17 8.25
CA VAL A 98 -9.02 15.15 8.17
C VAL A 98 -8.87 14.62 6.74
N ILE A 99 -9.99 14.31 6.08
CA ILE A 99 -10.01 13.83 4.69
C ILE A 99 -9.46 14.91 3.75
N GLU A 100 -9.91 16.16 3.88
CA GLU A 100 -9.45 17.24 2.99
C GLU A 100 -7.96 17.51 3.19
N LYS A 101 -7.46 17.49 4.43
CA LYS A 101 -6.02 17.62 4.70
C LYS A 101 -5.23 16.50 4.04
N ALA A 102 -5.65 15.25 4.19
CA ALA A 102 -4.98 14.10 3.56
C ALA A 102 -4.98 14.21 2.04
N ARG A 103 -6.09 14.69 1.45
CA ARG A 103 -6.21 14.96 0.01
C ARG A 103 -5.25 16.06 -0.44
N LEU A 104 -5.18 17.18 0.28
CA LEU A 104 -4.25 18.27 -0.02
C LEU A 104 -2.78 17.83 0.10
N GLU A 105 -2.46 17.03 1.11
CA GLU A 105 -1.13 16.44 1.27
C GLU A 105 -0.78 15.52 0.10
N TYR A 106 -1.71 14.68 -0.37
CA TYR A 106 -1.49 13.84 -1.55
C TYR A 106 -1.24 14.68 -2.81
N HIS A 107 -2.11 15.67 -3.08
CA HIS A 107 -1.99 16.53 -4.27
C HIS A 107 -0.79 17.49 -4.23
N ALA A 108 -0.15 17.68 -3.08
CA ALA A 108 1.08 18.46 -2.97
C ALA A 108 2.30 17.73 -3.57
N TYR A 109 2.23 16.41 -3.76
CA TYR A 109 3.29 15.64 -4.39
C TYR A 109 3.14 15.69 -5.91
N GLY A 110 4.23 16.01 -6.61
CA GLY A 110 4.29 15.90 -8.07
C GLY A 110 4.37 14.46 -8.59
N GLU A 111 4.68 13.51 -7.71
CA GLU A 111 4.79 12.08 -8.00
C GLU A 111 4.13 11.27 -6.86
N PRO A 112 2.97 10.62 -7.10
CA PRO A 112 2.24 9.85 -6.08
C PRO A 112 3.07 8.75 -5.41
N LEU A 113 4.02 8.13 -6.11
CA LEU A 113 4.88 7.09 -5.51
C LEU A 113 5.82 7.63 -4.44
N LEU A 114 6.22 8.91 -4.51
CA LEU A 114 7.00 9.54 -3.44
C LEU A 114 6.16 9.73 -2.17
N TRP A 115 4.87 10.03 -2.33
CA TRP A 115 3.95 10.10 -1.19
C TRP A 115 3.76 8.72 -0.54
N VAL A 116 3.58 7.67 -1.36
CA VAL A 116 3.51 6.28 -0.86
C VAL A 116 4.79 5.89 -0.12
N ARG A 117 5.96 6.23 -0.67
CA ARG A 117 7.26 5.99 -0.04
C ARG A 117 7.31 6.59 1.36
N ASP A 118 6.97 7.87 1.48
CA ASP A 118 7.07 8.59 2.75
C ASP A 118 6.05 8.05 3.77
N ARG A 119 4.88 7.59 3.31
CA ARG A 119 3.91 6.88 4.15
C ARG A 119 4.43 5.52 4.65
N ILE A 120 5.07 4.74 3.80
CA ILE A 120 5.71 3.48 4.21
C ILE A 120 6.77 3.79 5.27
N VAL A 121 7.67 4.74 5.00
CA VAL A 121 8.72 5.11 5.97
C VAL A 121 8.13 5.56 7.31
N LYS A 122 7.06 6.36 7.28
CA LYS A 122 6.46 6.95 8.48
C LYS A 122 5.63 5.96 9.30
N TYR A 123 4.88 5.07 8.65
CA TYR A 123 3.83 4.30 9.32
C TYR A 123 4.10 2.79 9.39
N PHE A 124 5.12 2.29 8.70
CA PHE A 124 5.40 0.85 8.65
C PHE A 124 5.51 0.21 10.04
N ASP A 125 6.28 0.79 10.96
CA ASP A 125 6.54 0.16 12.26
C ASP A 125 5.24 -0.03 13.08
N ALA A 126 4.38 0.98 13.11
CA ALA A 126 3.08 0.89 13.78
C ALA A 126 2.16 -0.12 13.09
N ALA A 127 2.16 -0.13 11.76
CA ALA A 127 1.34 -1.03 10.97
C ALA A 127 1.78 -2.50 11.14
N HIS A 128 3.08 -2.74 11.16
CA HIS A 128 3.70 -4.05 11.36
C HIS A 128 3.38 -4.63 12.73
N VAL A 129 3.51 -3.83 13.80
CA VAL A 129 3.08 -4.23 15.15
C VAL A 129 1.60 -4.59 15.19
N GLY A 130 0.76 -3.78 14.54
CA GLY A 130 -0.68 -4.01 14.46
C GLY A 130 -1.06 -5.30 13.74
N ILE A 131 -0.42 -5.59 12.61
CA ILE A 131 -0.60 -6.82 11.85
C ILE A 131 -0.13 -8.03 12.65
N ALA A 132 1.05 -7.96 13.28
CA ALA A 132 1.58 -9.04 14.11
C ALA A 132 0.69 -9.36 15.33
N ALA A 133 -0.02 -8.35 15.86
CA ALA A 133 -0.95 -8.51 16.97
C ALA A 133 -2.36 -8.96 16.54
N THR A 134 -2.67 -8.94 15.24
CA THR A 134 -3.97 -9.38 14.72
C THR A 134 -3.87 -10.86 14.38
N PRO A 135 -4.51 -11.77 15.15
CA PRO A 135 -4.54 -13.18 14.77
C PRO A 135 -5.20 -13.31 13.39
N GLY A 136 -4.62 -14.14 12.52
CA GLY A 136 -5.20 -14.49 11.23
C GLY A 136 -6.66 -14.87 11.44
N LYS A 137 -7.57 -14.10 10.86
CA LYS A 137 -8.99 -14.46 10.86
C LYS A 137 -9.16 -15.56 9.82
N ASP A 138 -9.05 -16.80 10.28
CA ASP A 138 -9.50 -18.00 9.57
C ASP A 138 -11.00 -17.91 9.24
#